data_AF-A0A969SV55-F1
#
_entry.id   AF-A0A969SV55-F1
#
_cell.length_a   1.000
_cell.length_b   1.000
_cell.length_c   1.000
_cell.angle_alpha   90.00
_cell.angle_beta   90.00
_cell.angle_gamma   90.00
#
_symmetry.space_group_name_H-M   'P 1'
#
loop_
_entity.id
_entity.type
_entity.pdbx_description
1 polymer ?
#
loop_
_entity_poly.entity_id
_entity_poly.type
_entity_poly.pdbx_seq_one_letter_code
_entity_poly.pdbx_strand_id
1 'polypeptide(L)' 'MDVQETIFVDDPVVGCDGGGGALGHPLVYLKIDETREITCPYCSRHFVLTEGAGAATGH' A
#
# COMPACT_ATOMS: atom_id res chain seq x y z
N MET A 1 3.89 -19.69 -10.83
CA MET A 1 4.14 -19.07 -9.51
C MET A 1 3.85 -17.60 -9.69
N ASP A 2 2.82 -17.07 -9.04
CA ASP A 2 2.36 -15.70 -9.22
C ASP A 2 3.34 -14.74 -8.55
N VAL A 3 3.94 -13.85 -9.35
CA VAL A 3 4.88 -12.84 -8.88
C VAL A 3 4.03 -11.74 -8.29
N GLN A 4 3.79 -11.79 -6.98
CA GLN A 4 3.14 -10.69 -6.27
C GLN A 4 3.98 -9.43 -6.49
N GLU A 5 3.41 -8.44 -7.17
CA GLU A 5 4.06 -7.16 -7.42
C GLU A 5 4.10 -6.37 -6.10
N THR A 6 5.24 -6.48 -5.41
CA THR A 6 5.53 -5.73 -4.19
C THR A 6 5.94 -4.31 -4.55
N ILE A 7 5.17 -3.34 -4.05
CA ILE A 7 5.37 -1.91 -4.25
C ILE A 7 5.92 -1.33 -2.95
N PHE A 8 7.14 -0.82 -3.01
CA PHE A 8 7.74 -0.13 -1.87
C PHE A 8 7.25 1.31 -1.79
N VAL A 9 6.80 1.73 -0.61
CA VAL A 9 6.27 3.07 -0.34
C VAL A 9 6.99 3.72 0.83
N ASP A 10 7.11 5.04 0.78
CA ASP A 10 7.79 5.83 1.82
C ASP A 10 6.82 6.44 2.84
N ASP A 11 5.51 6.22 2.67
CA ASP A 11 4.47 6.77 3.52
C ASP A 11 3.63 5.67 4.16
N PRO A 12 3.25 5.81 5.45
CA PRO A 12 2.36 4.86 6.12
C PRO A 12 0.91 4.96 5.61
N VAL A 13 0.59 5.92 4.75
CA VAL A 13 -0.74 6.07 4.14
C VAL A 13 -0.57 6.04 2.64
N VAL A 14 -1.07 4.97 2.02
CA VAL A 14 -1.01 4.75 0.57
C VAL A 14 -2.37 5.02 -0.04
N GLY A 15 -2.44 5.95 -0.98
CA GLY A 15 -3.60 6.10 -1.85
C GLY A 15 -3.53 5.05 -2.95
N CYS A 16 -4.48 4.11 -2.99
CA CYS A 16 -4.61 3.16 -4.07
C CYS A 16 -5.88 3.47 -4.88
N ASP A 17 -5.70 3.77 -6.16
CA ASP A 17 -6.77 3.97 -7.16
C ASP A 17 -6.88 2.79 -8.14
N GLY A 18 -6.20 1.67 -7.87
CA GLY A 18 -6.17 0.51 -8.77
C GLY A 18 -5.36 0.71 -10.05
N GLY A 19 -4.61 1.81 -10.19
CA GLY A 19 -3.70 2.06 -11.32
C GLY A 19 -4.36 2.73 -12.52
N GLY A 20 -5.40 3.54 -12.31
CA GLY A 20 -6.00 4.41 -13.32
C GLY A 20 -6.72 3.72 -14.50
N GLY A 21 -6.88 2.40 -14.47
CA GLY A 21 -7.54 1.63 -15.52
C GLY A 21 -9.07 1.52 -15.36
N ALA A 22 -9.77 1.10 -16.42
CA ALA A 22 -11.22 0.87 -16.40
C ALA A 22 -11.69 -0.24 -15.45
N LEU A 23 -10.76 -1.06 -14.94
CA LEU A 23 -10.99 -2.10 -13.92
C LEU A 23 -10.44 -1.69 -12.53
N GLY A 24 -9.99 -0.44 -12.37
CA GLY A 24 -9.56 0.09 -11.09
C GLY A 24 -10.73 0.30 -10.12
N HIS A 25 -10.43 0.29 -8.82
CA HIS A 25 -11.38 0.66 -7.78
C HIS A 25 -11.28 2.17 -7.49
N PRO A 26 -12.26 2.78 -6.81
CA PRO A 26 -12.16 4.17 -6.37
C PRO A 26 -10.90 4.40 -5.54
N LEU A 27 -10.40 5.65 -5.51
CA LEU A 27 -9.29 6.03 -4.64
C LEU A 27 -9.63 5.71 -3.19
N VAL A 28 -8.93 4.73 -2.62
CA VAL A 28 -9.01 4.36 -1.21
C VAL A 28 -7.67 4.60 -0.55
N TYR A 29 -7.71 5.05 0.70
CA TYR A 29 -6.51 5.24 1.50
C TYR A 29 -6.31 4.01 2.39
N LEU A 30 -5.22 3.29 2.16
CA LEU A 30 -4.79 2.13 2.95
C LEU A 30 -3.71 2.62 3.92
N LYS A 31 -3.92 2.39 5.22
CA LYS A 31 -2.93 2.72 6.24
C LYS A 31 -2.10 1.48 6.53
N ILE A 32 -0.78 1.58 6.37
CA ILE A 32 0.16 0.53 6.75
C ILE A 32 0.34 0.59 8.27
N ASP A 33 0.03 -0.52 8.92
CA ASP A 33 0.19 -0.69 10.36
C ASP A 33 1.64 -1.07 10.71
N GLU A 34 1.87 -1.48 11.96
CA GLU A 34 3.17 -1.91 12.48
C GLU A 34 3.81 -3.10 11.75
N THR A 35 3.03 -3.82 10.93
CA THR A 35 3.51 -4.88 10.04
C THR A 35 4.40 -4.35 8.92
N ARG A 36 4.36 -3.04 8.62
CA ARG A 36 5.09 -2.41 7.50
C ARG A 36 4.71 -3.01 6.13
N GLU A 37 3.59 -3.70 6.05
CA GLU A 37 3.03 -4.25 4.82
C GLU A 37 1.51 -4.20 4.85
N ILE A 38 0.89 -3.93 3.69
CA ILE A 38 -0.56 -3.98 3.52
C ILE A 38 -0.93 -4.44 2.12
N THR A 39 -2.01 -5.21 2.03
CA THR A 39 -2.54 -5.71 0.76
C THR A 39 -3.82 -5.01 0.41
N CYS A 40 -3.87 -4.45 -0.80
CA CYS A 40 -5.11 -3.90 -1.36
C CYS A 40 -6.13 -5.03 -1.61
N PRO A 41 -7.32 -5.01 -0.98
CA PRO A 41 -8.31 -6.08 -1.14
C PRO A 41 -8.98 -6.09 -2.52
N TYR A 42 -8.85 -4.99 -3.29
CA TYR A 42 -9.47 -4.85 -4.61
C TYR A 42 -8.54 -5.24 -5.75
N CYS A 43 -7.29 -4.81 -5.65
CA CYS A 43 -6.29 -4.87 -6.70
C CYS A 43 -5.18 -5.87 -6.41
N SER A 44 -5.23 -6.53 -5.24
CA SER A 44 -4.25 -7.53 -4.79
C SER A 44 -2.79 -7.07 -4.81
N ARG A 45 -2.56 -5.75 -4.83
CA ARG A 45 -1.24 -5.14 -4.77
C ARG A 45 -0.71 -5.19 -3.35
N HIS A 46 0.55 -5.59 -3.20
CA HIS A 46 1.23 -5.65 -1.91
C HIS A 46 2.06 -4.37 -1.75
N PHE A 47 1.74 -3.56 -0.75
CA PHE A 47 2.49 -2.36 -0.43
C PHE A 47 3.36 -2.62 0.78
N VAL A 48 4.66 -2.31 0.68
CA VAL A 48 5.62 -2.50 1.77
C VAL A 48 6.26 -1.17 2.10
N LEU A 49 6.22 -0.83 3.38
CA LEU A 49 6.80 0.39 3.91
C LEU A 49 8.33 0.26 4.00
N THR A 50 9.06 1.19 3.40
CA THR A 50 10.52 1.21 3.43
C THR A 50 11.05 1.43 4.86
N GLU A 51 12.26 0.95 5.15
CA GLU A 51 13.00 1.29 6.37
C GLU A 51 13.45 2.76 6.30
N GLY A 52 12.56 3.68 6.64
CA GLY A 52 12.82 5.14 6.62
C GLY A 52 11.54 5.96 6.50
N ALA A 53 10.54 5.36 5.85
CA ALA A 53 9.17 5.82 5.81
C ALA A 53 8.58 6.03 7.21
N GLY A 54 7.95 7.18 7.43
CA GLY A 54 7.56 7.67 8.75
C GLY A 54 6.71 6.70 9.57
N ALA A 55 7.36 5.94 10.44
CA ALA A 55 6.76 5.49 11.68
C ALA A 55 6.49 6.75 12.51
N ALA A 56 5.36 7.40 12.26
CA ALA A 56 4.81 8.40 13.16
C ALA A 56 4.39 7.68 14.45
N THR A 57 5.39 7.35 15.28
CA THR A 57 5.25 7.22 16.72
C THR A 57 4.73 8.55 17.23
N GLY A 58 3.40 8.69 17.24
CA GLY A 58 2.72 9.70 18.03
C GLY A 58 2.74 9.22 19.48
N HIS A 59 3.56 9.88 20.29
CA HIS A 59 3.71 9.71 21.73
C HIS A 59 2.46 10.14 22.50
#